data_AF-A0A0F3PDG2-F1
#
_entry.id   AF-A0A0F3PDG2-F1
#
_cell.length_a   1.000
_cell.length_b   1.000
_cell.length_c   1.000
_cell.angle_alpha   90.00
_cell.angle_beta   90.00
_cell.angle_gamma   90.00
#
_symmetry.space_group_name_H-M   'P 1'
#
loop_
_entity.id
_entity.type
_entity.pdbx_description
1 polymer ?
#
loop_
_entity_poly.entity_id
_entity_poly.type
_entity_poly.pdbx_seq_one_letter_code
_entity_poly.pdbx_strand_id
1 'polypeptide(L)'
;MLRNEFIEKVKQISKENLVFIDELGIEDNACREYGWSIKGTRCYGNKAYQHKSRVSMIAVLCNNQIIAPVIFEGNCNKAIFTTYVETILIKELPPGQIVIMDNINFHKNTIIKVLIE
;
A
#
# COMPACT_ATOMS: atom_id res chain seq x y z
N MET A 1 2.83 17.00 12.49
CA MET A 1 2.67 16.07 13.62
C MET A 1 3.91 15.21 13.69
N LEU A 2 4.57 15.20 14.84
CA LEU A 2 5.75 14.34 15.06
C LEU A 2 5.29 12.90 15.30
N ARG A 3 6.18 11.92 15.10
CA ARG A 3 5.87 10.48 15.24
C ARG A 3 5.25 10.14 16.60
N ASN A 4 5.76 10.73 17.68
CA ASN A 4 5.26 10.45 19.04
C ASN A 4 3.83 10.96 19.23
N GLU A 5 3.53 12.18 18.75
CA GLU A 5 2.17 12.73 18.80
C GLU A 5 1.18 11.87 18.00
N PHE A 6 1.60 11.38 16.84
CA PHE A 6 0.80 10.46 16.02
C PHE A 6 0.48 9.18 16.78
N ILE A 7 1.50 8.54 17.36
CA ILE A 7 1.34 7.31 18.12
C ILE A 7 0.36 7.53 19.30
N GLU A 8 0.49 8.63 20.03
CA GLU A 8 -0.41 8.94 21.15
C GLU A 8 -1.86 9.16 20.69
N LYS A 9 -2.10 9.76 19.52
CA LYS A 9 -3.45 9.87 18.96
C LYS A 9 -4.02 8.53 18.54
N VAL A 10 -3.23 7.72 17.82
CA VAL A 10 -3.68 6.41 17.32
C VAL A 10 -4.02 5.46 18.46
N LYS A 11 -3.29 5.53 19.59
CA LYS A 11 -3.59 4.74 20.79
C LYS A 11 -4.98 4.98 21.38
N GLN A 12 -5.59 6.14 21.15
CA GLN A 12 -6.93 6.46 21.65
C GLN A 12 -8.05 5.88 20.77
N ILE A 13 -7.71 5.34 19.61
CA ILE A 13 -8.66 4.80 18.65
C ILE A 13 -8.70 3.28 18.82
N SER A 14 -9.91 2.71 18.86
CA SER A 14 -10.06 1.26 18.92
C SER A 14 -9.54 0.60 17.65
N LYS A 15 -8.92 -0.57 17.77
CA LYS A 15 -8.21 -1.22 16.66
C LYS A 15 -9.12 -1.55 15.47
N GLU A 16 -10.38 -1.88 15.77
CA GLU A 16 -11.42 -2.18 14.80
C GLU A 16 -11.89 -0.97 13.98
N ASN A 17 -11.58 0.23 14.45
CA ASN A 17 -11.85 1.46 13.74
C ASN A 17 -10.63 1.95 12.95
N LEU A 18 -9.47 1.28 13.05
CA LEU A 18 -8.26 1.66 12.33
C LEU A 18 -8.15 0.91 11.01
N VAL A 19 -8.00 1.68 9.94
CA VAL A 19 -7.94 1.20 8.57
C VAL A 19 -6.65 1.74 7.95
N PHE A 20 -5.73 0.87 7.54
CA PHE A 20 -4.45 1.27 6.95
C PHE A 20 -4.47 1.02 5.45
N ILE A 21 -4.22 2.05 4.65
CA ILE A 21 -4.09 1.92 3.19
C ILE A 21 -2.63 1.98 2.83
N ASP A 22 -2.20 1.10 1.93
CA ASP A 22 -0.85 1.12 1.40
C ASP A 22 -0.81 0.67 -0.06
N GLU A 23 0.25 1.08 -0.73
CA GLU A 23 0.56 0.75 -2.11
C GLU A 23 1.88 -0.03 -2.19
N LEU A 24 1.84 -1.11 -2.94
CA LEU A 24 3.06 -1.83 -3.33
C LEU A 24 3.12 -1.97 -4.84
N GLY A 25 4.31 -2.26 -5.33
CA GLY A 25 4.42 -2.81 -6.68
C GLY A 25 5.70 -3.56 -6.87
N ILE A 26 5.61 -4.54 -7.76
CA ILE A 26 6.62 -5.54 -8.03
C ILE A 26 7.00 -5.39 -9.49
N GLU A 27 8.29 -5.20 -9.73
CA GLU A 27 8.89 -5.19 -11.06
C GLU A 27 8.95 -6.62 -11.63
N ASP A 28 8.78 -6.75 -12.95
CA ASP A 28 8.82 -8.04 -13.64
C ASP A 28 10.21 -8.72 -13.65
N ASN A 29 11.26 -8.01 -13.25
CA ASN A 29 12.62 -8.55 -13.07
C ASN A 29 12.96 -8.85 -11.59
N ALA A 30 12.00 -8.78 -10.68
CA ALA A 30 12.22 -9.12 -9.27
C ALA A 30 12.71 -10.57 -9.15
N CYS A 31 13.83 -10.76 -8.47
CA CYS A 31 14.45 -12.08 -8.27
C CYS A 31 14.98 -12.21 -6.85
N ARG A 32 15.32 -13.44 -6.44
CA ARG A 32 15.98 -13.67 -5.15
C ARG A 32 17.38 -13.08 -5.19
N GLU A 33 17.68 -12.17 -4.27
CA GLU A 33 19.01 -11.55 -4.15
C GLU A 33 20.01 -12.41 -3.39
N TYR A 34 19.50 -13.36 -2.61
CA TYR A 34 20.30 -14.23 -1.75
C TYR A 34 19.92 -15.69 -1.95
N GLY A 35 20.92 -16.57 -1.86
CA GLY A 35 20.79 -18.01 -1.97
C GLY A 35 21.90 -18.71 -1.22
N TRP A 36 21.71 -20.01 -0.97
CA TRP A 36 22.66 -20.84 -0.25
C TRP A 36 23.48 -21.68 -1.23
N SER A 37 24.76 -21.83 -0.96
CA SER A 37 25.66 -22.72 -1.70
C SER A 37 26.63 -23.40 -0.74
N ILE A 38 27.31 -24.45 -1.23
CA ILE A 38 28.33 -25.15 -0.45
C ILE A 38 29.42 -24.15 -0.05
N LYS A 39 29.91 -24.25 1.19
CA LYS A 39 30.97 -23.36 1.70
C LYS A 39 32.16 -23.35 0.74
N GLY A 40 32.58 -22.16 0.31
CA GLY A 40 33.67 -21.97 -0.65
C GLY A 40 33.26 -21.99 -2.12
N THR A 41 31.97 -22.17 -2.43
CA THR A 41 31.44 -22.11 -3.80
C THR A 41 30.56 -20.88 -4.01
N ARG A 42 30.42 -20.43 -5.27
CA ARG A 42 29.57 -19.28 -5.62
C ARG A 42 28.13 -19.73 -5.85
N CYS A 43 27.17 -19.05 -5.21
CA CYS A 43 25.75 -19.17 -5.56
C CYS A 43 25.47 -18.29 -6.79
N TYR A 44 25.23 -18.91 -7.95
CA TYR A 44 24.87 -18.18 -9.16
C TYR A 44 23.37 -17.88 -9.17
N GLY A 45 23.00 -16.70 -9.68
CA GLY A 45 21.62 -16.28 -9.87
C GLY A 45 21.51 -15.45 -11.15
N ASN A 46 20.40 -15.60 -11.86
CA ASN A 46 20.10 -14.82 -13.06
C ASN A 46 19.09 -13.72 -12.70
N LYS A 47 19.37 -12.49 -13.16
CA LYS A 47 18.45 -11.36 -13.06
C LYS A 47 18.39 -10.67 -14.42
N ALA A 48 17.18 -10.35 -14.87
CA ALA A 48 17.03 -9.49 -16.04
C ALA A 48 17.52 -8.07 -15.70
N TYR A 49 18.39 -7.51 -16.55
CA TYR A 49 19.04 -6.22 -16.28
C TYR A 49 18.03 -5.07 -16.14
N GLN A 50 17.03 -5.00 -17.01
CA GLN A 50 15.97 -3.99 -16.98
C GLN A 50 14.61 -4.67 -16.75
N HIS A 51 13.74 -4.00 -16.01
CA HIS A 51 12.32 -4.34 -15.93
C HIS A 51 11.60 -3.77 -17.16
N LYS A 52 10.54 -4.42 -17.64
CA LYS A 52 9.68 -3.92 -18.74
C LYS A 52 8.32 -3.49 -18.23
N SER A 53 7.81 -4.18 -17.23
CA SER A 53 6.54 -3.89 -16.60
C SER A 53 6.64 -3.90 -15.08
N ARG A 54 5.61 -3.32 -14.46
CA ARG A 54 5.38 -3.33 -13.02
C ARG A 54 3.94 -3.73 -12.79
N VAL A 55 3.73 -4.62 -11.84
CA VAL A 55 2.40 -4.89 -11.29
C VAL A 55 2.33 -4.19 -9.95
N SER A 56 1.36 -3.30 -9.78
CA SER A 56 1.10 -2.59 -8.54
C SER A 56 -0.18 -3.10 -7.89
N MET A 57 -0.25 -2.96 -6.57
CA MET A 57 -1.43 -3.26 -5.78
C MET A 57 -1.69 -2.13 -4.80
N ILE A 58 -2.96 -1.76 -4.64
CA ILE A 58 -3.45 -0.94 -3.52
C ILE A 58 -4.34 -1.84 -2.69
N ALA A 59 -4.15 -1.83 -1.38
CA ALA A 59 -4.93 -2.65 -0.48
C ALA A 59 -5.10 -1.94 0.87
N VAL A 60 -6.09 -2.42 1.62
CA VAL A 60 -6.39 -1.93 2.95
C VAL A 60 -6.20 -3.04 3.97
N LEU A 61 -5.54 -2.73 5.08
CA LEU A 61 -5.43 -3.60 6.25
C LEU A 61 -6.34 -3.08 7.36
N CYS A 62 -7.31 -3.89 7.77
CA CYS A 62 -8.21 -3.62 8.89
C CYS A 62 -8.37 -4.91 9.71
N ASN A 63 -8.22 -4.87 11.03
CA ASN A 63 -8.35 -6.06 11.89
C ASN A 63 -7.56 -7.30 11.41
N ASN A 64 -6.31 -7.11 10.99
CA ASN A 64 -5.44 -8.15 10.44
C ASN A 64 -5.98 -8.83 9.16
N GLN A 65 -6.96 -8.22 8.49
CA GLN A 65 -7.53 -8.69 7.23
C GLN A 65 -7.24 -7.68 6.12
N ILE A 66 -6.89 -8.22 4.95
CA ILE A 66 -6.78 -7.42 3.73
C ILE A 66 -8.18 -7.27 3.13
N ILE A 67 -8.62 -6.02 2.92
CA ILE A 67 -9.88 -5.68 2.26
C ILE A 67 -9.61 -4.75 1.07
N ALA A 68 -10.61 -4.62 0.20
CA ALA A 68 -10.55 -3.75 -0.98
C ALA A 68 -9.25 -3.85 -1.81
N PRO A 69 -8.70 -5.05 -2.12
CA PRO A 69 -7.49 -5.13 -2.92
C PRO A 69 -7.78 -4.82 -4.40
N VAL A 70 -6.90 -4.05 -5.04
CA VAL A 70 -6.88 -3.90 -6.49
C VAL A 70 -5.47 -4.11 -7.02
N ILE A 71 -5.34 -4.90 -8.08
CA ILE A 71 -4.08 -5.15 -8.78
C ILE A 71 -4.19 -4.55 -10.17
N PHE A 72 -3.15 -3.82 -10.60
CA PHE A 72 -3.11 -3.18 -11.92
C PHE A 72 -1.68 -3.10 -12.44
N GLU A 73 -1.55 -2.88 -13.75
CA GLU A 73 -0.26 -2.68 -14.39
C GLU A 73 0.15 -1.20 -14.36
N GLY A 74 1.44 -0.95 -14.11
CA GLY A 74 2.03 0.38 -14.07
C GLY A 74 2.21 0.95 -12.67
N ASN A 75 2.50 2.26 -12.61
CA ASN A 75 2.76 2.97 -11.36
C ASN A 75 1.46 3.53 -10.76
N CYS A 76 1.33 3.48 -9.44
CA CYS A 76 0.26 4.20 -8.75
C CYS A 76 0.43 5.70 -8.96
N ASN A 77 -0.66 6.36 -9.37
CA ASN A 77 -0.69 7.81 -9.54
C ASN A 77 -1.99 8.37 -8.97
N LYS A 78 -2.11 9.70 -8.97
CA LYS A 78 -3.27 10.41 -8.43
C LYS A 78 -4.61 9.94 -9.01
N ALA A 79 -4.68 9.70 -10.32
CA ALA A 79 -5.92 9.31 -10.98
C ALA A 79 -6.33 7.89 -10.54
N ILE A 80 -5.40 6.94 -10.60
CA ILE A 80 -5.64 5.55 -10.17
C ILE A 80 -6.07 5.50 -8.71
N PHE A 81 -5.37 6.22 -7.82
CA PHE A 81 -5.71 6.25 -6.40
C PHE A 81 -7.09 6.89 -6.15
N THR A 82 -7.41 7.99 -6.83
CA THR A 82 -8.72 8.65 -6.68
C THR A 82 -9.84 7.71 -7.13
N THR A 83 -9.68 7.06 -8.29
CA THR A 83 -10.64 6.07 -8.79
C THR A 83 -10.77 4.88 -7.84
N TYR A 84 -9.66 4.39 -7.28
CA TYR A 84 -9.68 3.33 -6.27
C TYR A 84 -10.52 3.72 -5.05
N VAL A 85 -10.30 4.93 -4.50
CA VAL A 85 -11.06 5.43 -3.35
C VAL A 85 -12.56 5.47 -3.68
N GLU A 86 -12.92 6.10 -4.80
CA GLU A 86 -14.31 6.31 -5.22
C GLU A 86 -15.04 5.00 -5.56
N THR A 87 -14.37 4.05 -6.22
CA THR A 87 -15.05 2.90 -6.82
C THR A 87 -14.95 1.62 -6.00
N ILE A 88 -13.95 1.51 -5.13
CA ILE A 88 -13.67 0.30 -4.35
C ILE A 88 -13.69 0.63 -2.85
N LEU A 89 -12.81 1.51 -2.38
CA LEU A 89 -12.58 1.71 -0.94
C LEU A 89 -13.86 2.09 -0.18
N ILE A 90 -14.55 3.16 -0.61
CA ILE A 90 -15.69 3.72 0.14
C ILE A 90 -16.85 2.74 0.30
N LYS A 91 -16.94 1.71 -0.54
CA LYS A 91 -17.98 0.67 -0.46
C LYS A 91 -17.69 -0.34 0.64
N GLU A 92 -16.42 -0.47 1.02
CA GLU A 92 -15.92 -1.45 1.99
C GLU A 92 -15.69 -0.84 3.37
N LEU A 93 -15.79 0.49 3.52
CA LEU A 93 -15.57 1.20 4.79
C LEU A 93 -16.90 1.51 5.51
N PRO A 94 -17.17 0.86 6.66
CA PRO A 94 -18.23 1.30 7.56
C PRO A 94 -18.04 2.73 8.07
N PRO A 95 -19.14 3.48 8.31
CA PRO A 95 -19.08 4.78 8.96
C PRO A 95 -18.38 4.73 10.33
N GLY A 96 -17.57 5.74 10.62
CA GLY A 96 -16.84 5.87 11.89
C GLY A 96 -15.46 5.23 11.92
N GLN A 97 -15.05 4.54 10.85
CA GLN A 97 -13.66 4.10 10.69
C GLN A 97 -12.73 5.28 10.37
N ILE A 98 -11.48 5.16 10.80
CA ILE A 98 -10.42 6.15 10.63
C ILE A 98 -9.38 5.57 9.69
N VAL A 99 -9.27 6.22 8.52
CA VAL A 99 -8.32 5.86 7.49
C VAL A 99 -6.95 6.47 7.79
N ILE A 100 -5.93 5.63 7.78
CA ILE A 100 -4.53 5.98 7.91
C ILE A 100 -3.85 5.64 6.58
N MET A 101 -3.18 6.63 6.01
CA MET A 101 -2.36 6.52 4.82
C MET A 101 -1.10 7.36 5.01
N ASP A 102 -0.13 7.23 4.11
CA ASP A 102 1.09 8.01 4.19
C ASP A 102 0.86 9.51 3.86
N ASN A 103 1.93 10.30 3.82
CA ASN A 103 1.85 11.75 3.64
C ASN A 103 2.28 12.21 2.23
N ILE A 104 2.07 11.40 1.19
CA ILE A 104 2.43 11.80 -0.18
C ILE A 104 1.43 12.78 -0.79
N ASN A 105 1.86 13.48 -1.84
CA ASN A 105 1.12 14.60 -2.40
C ASN A 105 -0.23 14.22 -3.01
N PHE A 106 -0.35 13.03 -3.62
CA PHE A 106 -1.59 12.67 -4.31
C PHE A 106 -2.69 12.15 -3.37
N HIS A 107 -2.38 11.79 -2.13
CA HIS A 107 -3.39 11.53 -1.09
C HIS A 107 -4.11 12.81 -0.63
N LYS A 108 -3.43 13.96 -0.71
CA LYS A 108 -3.95 15.27 -0.26
C LYS A 108 -4.94 15.92 -1.25
N ASN A 109 -5.61 15.11 -2.07
CA ASN A 109 -6.59 15.60 -3.02
C ASN A 109 -7.88 15.99 -2.29
N THR A 110 -8.45 17.16 -2.61
CA THR A 110 -9.74 17.60 -2.07
C THR A 110 -10.85 16.56 -2.31
N ILE A 111 -10.81 15.85 -3.44
CA ILE A 111 -11.77 14.79 -3.75
C ILE A 111 -11.65 13.63 -2.76
N ILE A 112 -10.43 13.19 -2.47
CA ILE A 112 -10.19 12.08 -1.51
C ILE A 112 -10.71 12.48 -0.13
N LYS A 113 -10.49 13.74 0.27
CA LYS A 113 -11.02 14.27 1.52
C LYS A 113 -12.55 14.16 1.58
N VAL A 114 -13.25 14.62 0.54
CA VAL A 114 -14.73 14.56 0.47
C VAL A 114 -15.27 13.13 0.40
N LEU A 115 -14.51 12.18 -0.14
CA LEU A 115 -14.94 10.79 -0.23
C LEU A 115 -14.77 10.03 1.10
N ILE A 116 -13.83 10.44 1.95
CA ILE A 116 -13.49 9.75 3.21
C ILE A 116 -14.09 10.46 4.44
N GLU A 117 -14.11 11.79 4.46
CA GLU A 117 -14.67 12.63 5.53
C GLU A 117 -16.12 13.06 5.22
#